data_AF-A0A431VBH5-F1
#
_entry.id   AF-A0A431VBH5-F1
#
_cell.length_a   1.000
_cell.length_b   1.000
_cell.length_c   1.000
_cell.angle_alpha   90.00
_cell.angle_beta   90.00
_cell.angle_gamma   90.00
#
_symmetry.space_group_name_H-M   'P 1'
#
loop_
_entity.id
_entity.type
_entity.pdbx_description
1 polymer ?
#
loop_
_entity_poly.entity_id
_entity_poly.type
_entity_poly.pdbx_seq_one_letter_code
_entity_poly.pdbx_strand_id
1 'polypeptide(L)'
;MGNSAYQHAPPLTNPVNDARVIAESLTKAGFELIGGGAQLDLDKAGTEQAIRKFGTRLAGADVGLFYYAGHGVQVRGSNYLLPTSANLTKEADVRYELIDVNVVLEEMTIAESRLNIIILDACRNNPFGGRGLRSVGAGLAQMQAPAGTIIAYATQPGAVAADGEGANSPYTDALAKAVSKPGDTVFDVFNDVGVTVKRNTGGAQQPWVSASPIEGRFYFLGPTTVVTASTPASVPPTADKEMAFWDSVKTSSNPRLFEAYLRQFPQGTFAAIAEARITELGGNPAAARVATVPMIPTNPPAPSPVAPSPPPAVPAPTPAAPAPTVDLSTPASPPGPSGTKTQTAGLAAPPAPPPVAPLPGGPARPLDASAIPYVSSKARETLSRYAEWPSPKALAISQQGNYAYFTNRTGTRSAEDVKRSALQYCQFNAEEPCALYAVDDAVVFEGKAGFKATPVDIPGSGRFDPALVPFVSDRTREVAMANYARNPTNKAIALTASGIWAAVWGKDTEETARDAALEQCQSRSQKEDCYLYAVNGEVVFDEEH
;
A
#
# COMPACT_ATOMS: atom_id res chain seq x y z
N MET A 1 4.34 -12.14 21.06
CA MET A 1 3.37 -12.39 22.14
C MET A 1 2.46 -13.54 21.73
N GLY A 2 2.05 -14.39 22.66
CA GLY A 2 1.17 -15.53 22.38
C GLY A 2 0.13 -15.70 23.48
N ASN A 3 -1.15 -15.58 23.15
CA ASN A 3 -2.26 -15.68 24.11
C ASN A 3 -3.15 -16.88 23.76
N SER A 4 -3.26 -17.81 24.72
CA SER A 4 -4.00 -19.07 24.62
C SER A 4 -5.06 -19.20 25.72
N ALA A 5 -4.74 -18.80 26.96
CA ALA A 5 -5.52 -19.03 28.17
C ALA A 5 -6.54 -17.90 28.45
N TYR A 6 -7.50 -17.71 27.53
CA TYR A 6 -8.54 -16.69 27.66
C TYR A 6 -9.54 -17.00 28.79
N GLN A 7 -9.83 -16.00 29.63
CA GLN A 7 -10.74 -16.14 30.78
C GLN A 7 -12.22 -16.08 30.36
N HIS A 8 -12.54 -15.28 29.34
CA HIS A 8 -13.92 -15.01 28.92
C HIS A 8 -14.17 -15.25 27.43
N ALA A 9 -13.20 -15.84 26.72
CA ALA A 9 -13.30 -16.28 25.33
C ALA A 9 -12.83 -17.74 25.22
N PRO A 10 -13.19 -18.48 24.16
CA PRO A 10 -12.68 -19.83 23.95
C PRO A 10 -11.14 -19.85 23.93
N PRO A 11 -10.48 -20.79 24.61
CA PRO A 11 -9.03 -20.91 24.57
C PRO A 11 -8.55 -21.33 23.17
N LEU A 12 -7.30 -20.97 22.85
CA LEU A 12 -6.60 -21.41 21.64
C LEU A 12 -5.44 -22.33 22.02
N THR A 13 -5.16 -23.34 21.21
CA THR A 13 -4.19 -24.39 21.59
C THR A 13 -2.76 -23.95 21.32
N ASN A 14 -2.52 -23.30 20.18
CA ASN A 14 -1.17 -23.09 19.65
C ASN A 14 -0.48 -21.73 19.91
N PRO A 15 -1.15 -20.60 20.20
CA PRO A 15 -0.49 -19.29 20.26
C PRO A 15 0.71 -19.18 21.20
N VAL A 16 0.65 -19.85 22.35
CA VAL A 16 1.78 -19.91 23.29
C VAL A 16 2.98 -20.65 22.70
N ASN A 17 2.75 -21.75 21.98
CA ASN A 17 3.81 -22.47 21.26
C ASN A 17 4.33 -21.64 20.09
N ASP A 18 3.42 -21.04 19.32
CA ASP A 18 3.75 -20.21 18.17
C ASP A 18 4.71 -19.07 18.56
N ALA A 19 4.37 -18.35 19.63
CA ALA A 19 5.22 -17.27 20.15
C ALA A 19 6.59 -17.75 20.63
N ARG A 20 6.71 -18.97 21.19
CA ARG A 20 8.00 -19.55 21.58
C ARG A 20 8.86 -19.88 20.37
N VAL A 21 8.28 -20.54 19.35
CA VAL A 21 9.00 -20.93 18.14
C VAL A 21 9.49 -19.69 17.37
N ILE A 22 8.67 -18.65 17.28
CA ILE A 22 9.08 -17.39 16.65
C ILE A 22 10.13 -16.67 17.48
N ALA A 23 10.00 -16.63 18.81
CA ALA A 23 11.04 -16.06 19.68
C ALA A 23 12.39 -16.75 19.47
N GLU A 24 12.43 -18.08 19.46
CA GLU A 24 13.66 -18.84 19.20
C GLU A 24 14.25 -18.55 17.80
N SER A 25 13.39 -18.46 16.78
CA SER A 25 13.81 -18.18 15.40
C SER A 25 14.39 -16.78 15.27
N LEU A 26 13.76 -15.77 15.90
CA LEU A 26 14.22 -14.39 15.89
C LEU A 26 15.51 -14.21 16.71
N THR A 27 15.66 -14.90 17.84
CA THR A 27 16.93 -14.91 18.58
C THR A 27 18.07 -15.49 17.73
N LYS A 28 17.83 -16.56 16.98
CA LYS A 28 18.82 -17.12 16.04
C LYS A 28 19.15 -16.14 14.90
N ALA A 29 18.19 -15.32 14.49
CA ALA A 29 18.37 -14.24 13.53
C ALA A 29 19.03 -12.98 14.12
N GLY A 30 19.36 -12.96 15.43
CA GLY A 30 20.10 -11.88 16.07
C GLY A 30 19.23 -10.76 16.66
N PHE A 31 17.91 -10.94 16.75
CA PHE A 31 17.02 -9.98 17.40
C PHE A 31 17.16 -10.00 18.93
N GLU A 32 17.17 -8.82 19.55
CA GLU A 32 16.93 -8.67 20.99
C GLU A 32 15.43 -8.84 21.28
N LEU A 33 15.08 -9.76 22.18
CA LEU A 33 13.69 -9.96 22.59
C LEU A 33 13.34 -9.13 23.83
N ILE A 34 12.26 -8.36 23.73
CA ILE A 34 11.72 -7.60 24.85
C ILE A 34 11.29 -8.53 25.98
N GLY A 35 11.83 -8.32 27.18
CA GLY A 35 11.59 -9.19 28.33
C GLY A 35 12.39 -10.51 28.31
N GLY A 36 13.34 -10.66 27.39
CA GLY A 36 14.27 -11.81 27.34
C GLY A 36 13.69 -13.09 26.71
N GLY A 37 12.48 -13.04 26.17
CA GLY A 37 11.80 -14.19 25.58
C GLY A 37 10.38 -13.89 25.13
N ALA A 38 9.67 -14.93 24.68
CA ALA A 38 8.26 -14.84 24.34
C ALA A 38 7.42 -14.37 25.55
N GLN A 39 6.57 -13.37 25.35
CA GLN A 39 5.59 -12.95 26.35
C GLN A 39 4.28 -13.71 26.10
N LEU A 40 3.76 -14.37 27.15
CA LEU A 40 2.73 -15.41 27.03
C LEU A 40 1.54 -15.09 27.94
N ASP A 41 0.33 -15.36 27.45
CA ASP A 41 -0.94 -15.27 28.19
C ASP A 41 -1.13 -13.95 28.95
N LEU A 42 -0.72 -12.84 28.35
CA LEU A 42 -0.77 -11.54 28.99
C LEU A 42 -2.21 -11.05 29.14
N ASP A 43 -2.52 -10.55 30.32
CA ASP A 43 -3.70 -9.72 30.55
C ASP A 43 -3.52 -8.33 29.93
N LYS A 44 -4.53 -7.47 30.07
CA LYS A 44 -4.50 -6.15 29.43
C LYS A 44 -3.33 -5.30 29.92
N ALA A 45 -3.16 -5.22 31.24
CA ALA A 45 -2.11 -4.43 31.86
C ALA A 45 -0.70 -4.92 31.46
N GLY A 46 -0.51 -6.25 31.42
CA GLY A 46 0.71 -6.90 30.97
C GLY A 46 1.00 -6.61 29.50
N THR A 47 -0.01 -6.67 28.63
CA THR A 47 0.13 -6.38 27.20
C THR A 47 0.51 -4.91 26.97
N GLU A 48 -0.18 -3.97 27.60
CA GLU A 48 0.17 -2.54 27.53
C GLU A 48 1.59 -2.28 28.07
N GLN A 49 1.99 -2.94 29.15
CA GLN A 49 3.35 -2.81 29.68
C GLN A 49 4.40 -3.37 28.72
N ALA A 50 4.13 -4.49 28.06
CA ALA A 50 5.03 -5.08 27.07
C ALA A 50 5.21 -4.15 25.85
N ILE A 51 4.13 -3.55 25.35
CA ILE A 51 4.18 -2.59 24.24
C ILE A 51 4.97 -1.34 24.62
N ARG A 52 4.75 -0.75 25.80
CA ARG A 52 5.54 0.39 26.27
C ARG A 52 7.03 0.08 26.41
N LYS A 53 7.37 -1.11 26.93
CA LYS A 53 8.76 -1.58 27.01
C LYS A 53 9.37 -1.76 25.62
N PHE A 54 8.58 -2.26 24.67
CA PHE A 54 8.99 -2.38 23.27
C PHE A 54 9.28 -1.02 22.65
N GLY A 55 8.37 -0.05 22.73
CA GLY A 55 8.59 1.33 22.27
C GLY A 55 9.85 1.99 22.85
N THR A 56 10.05 1.84 24.15
CA THR A 56 11.25 2.36 24.83
C THR A 56 12.55 1.75 24.28
N ARG A 57 12.52 0.47 23.86
CA ARG A 57 13.69 -0.24 23.34
C ARG A 57 13.90 -0.05 21.84
N LEU A 58 12.89 0.39 21.11
CA LEU A 58 12.99 0.67 19.68
C LEU A 58 13.82 1.92 19.37
N ALA A 59 13.96 2.85 20.33
CA ALA A 59 14.77 4.05 20.14
C ALA A 59 16.22 3.69 19.79
N GLY A 60 16.63 3.99 18.55
CA GLY A 60 17.96 3.67 18.01
C GLY A 60 18.09 2.26 17.41
N ALA A 61 17.00 1.49 17.31
CA ALA A 61 16.98 0.20 16.62
C ALA A 61 16.86 0.40 15.10
N ASP A 62 17.66 -0.32 14.32
CA ASP A 62 17.53 -0.36 12.85
C ASP A 62 16.22 -1.04 12.41
N VAL A 63 15.80 -2.09 13.14
CA VAL A 63 14.64 -2.90 12.79
C VAL A 63 13.78 -3.15 14.03
N GLY A 64 12.52 -2.72 13.99
CA GLY A 64 11.48 -3.09 14.94
C GLY A 64 10.67 -4.26 14.42
N LEU A 65 10.47 -5.31 15.24
CA LEU A 65 9.59 -6.42 14.89
C LEU A 65 8.62 -6.73 16.03
N PHE A 66 7.33 -6.67 15.72
CA PHE A 66 6.24 -7.09 16.58
C PHE A 66 5.57 -8.35 16.02
N TYR A 67 5.42 -9.37 16.86
CA TYR A 67 4.71 -10.59 16.51
C TYR A 67 3.61 -10.88 17.54
N TYR A 68 2.41 -11.20 17.09
CA TYR A 68 1.29 -11.61 17.94
C TYR A 68 0.60 -12.86 17.40
N ALA A 69 0.36 -13.83 18.28
CA ALA A 69 -0.54 -14.96 18.06
C ALA A 69 -1.64 -14.98 19.13
N GLY A 70 -2.88 -15.24 18.73
CA GLY A 70 -4.03 -15.25 19.62
C GLY A 70 -5.34 -14.86 18.93
N HIS A 71 -6.37 -14.52 19.68
CA HIS A 71 -7.58 -13.91 19.15
C HIS A 71 -7.35 -12.45 18.77
N GLY A 72 -7.88 -12.07 17.61
CA GLY A 72 -7.95 -10.67 17.17
C GLY A 72 -9.33 -10.39 16.56
N VAL A 73 -9.78 -9.16 16.69
CA VAL A 73 -11.08 -8.72 16.15
C VAL A 73 -10.95 -7.38 15.43
N GLN A 74 -11.84 -7.15 14.48
CA GLN A 74 -12.01 -5.87 13.82
C GLN A 74 -13.25 -5.17 14.35
N VAL A 75 -13.13 -3.88 14.67
CA VAL A 75 -14.28 -3.04 15.02
C VAL A 75 -14.14 -1.73 14.24
N ARG A 76 -15.13 -1.44 13.38
CA ARG A 76 -15.18 -0.20 12.57
C ARG A 76 -13.89 0.10 11.80
N GLY A 77 -13.29 -0.93 11.19
CA GLY A 77 -12.05 -0.78 10.42
C GLY A 77 -10.76 -0.87 11.25
N SER A 78 -10.83 -0.77 12.58
CA SER A 78 -9.66 -0.87 13.46
C SER A 78 -9.43 -2.30 13.95
N ASN A 79 -8.15 -2.68 14.07
CA ASN A 79 -7.73 -4.00 14.51
C ASN A 79 -7.39 -4.00 15.99
N TYR A 80 -7.92 -4.99 16.71
CA TYR A 80 -7.73 -5.14 18.14
C TYR A 80 -7.18 -6.53 18.49
N LEU A 81 -6.16 -6.55 19.34
CA LEU A 81 -5.63 -7.76 19.97
C LEU A 81 -6.44 -8.06 21.23
N LEU A 82 -6.72 -9.34 21.51
CA LEU A 82 -7.37 -9.74 22.77
C LEU A 82 -6.31 -10.13 23.82
N PRO A 83 -6.23 -9.40 24.95
CA PRO A 83 -5.63 -9.90 26.17
C PRO A 83 -6.39 -11.09 26.76
N THR A 84 -5.74 -11.91 27.58
CA THR A 84 -6.38 -13.08 28.21
C THR A 84 -7.51 -12.71 29.18
N SER A 85 -7.46 -11.51 29.75
CA SER A 85 -8.47 -10.95 30.65
C SER A 85 -9.69 -10.33 29.96
N ALA A 86 -9.67 -10.16 28.63
CA ALA A 86 -10.67 -9.37 27.91
C ALA A 86 -12.10 -9.90 28.13
N ASN A 87 -13.00 -9.04 28.62
CA ASN A 87 -14.40 -9.39 28.85
C ASN A 87 -15.36 -8.42 28.17
N LEU A 88 -15.74 -8.69 26.92
CA LEU A 88 -16.67 -7.85 26.20
C LEU A 88 -18.11 -8.23 26.55
N THR A 89 -18.87 -7.24 27.03
CA THR A 89 -20.31 -7.33 27.29
C THR A 89 -21.14 -6.44 26.36
N LYS A 90 -20.53 -5.37 25.85
CA LYS A 90 -21.07 -4.42 24.86
C LYS A 90 -19.97 -3.85 23.97
N GLU A 91 -20.31 -3.32 22.80
CA GLU A 91 -19.33 -2.81 21.83
C GLU A 91 -18.45 -1.71 22.41
N ALA A 92 -19.01 -0.87 23.28
CA ALA A 92 -18.28 0.19 23.99
C ALA A 92 -17.13 -0.35 24.87
N ASP A 93 -17.12 -1.63 25.23
CA ASP A 93 -16.06 -2.24 26.03
C ASP A 93 -14.77 -2.44 25.21
N VAL A 94 -14.85 -2.45 23.87
CA VAL A 94 -13.71 -2.68 22.96
C VAL A 94 -12.52 -1.78 23.31
N ARG A 95 -12.75 -0.47 23.48
CA ARG A 95 -11.69 0.50 23.82
C ARG A 95 -11.09 0.31 25.23
N TYR A 96 -11.79 -0.39 26.12
CA TYR A 96 -11.39 -0.56 27.52
C TYR A 96 -10.80 -1.93 27.81
N GLU A 97 -11.20 -2.95 27.07
CA GLU A 97 -10.84 -4.36 27.28
C GLU A 97 -9.79 -4.85 26.28
N LEU A 98 -9.73 -4.26 25.08
CA LEU A 98 -8.83 -4.69 24.01
C LEU A 98 -7.66 -3.73 23.80
N ILE A 99 -6.71 -4.15 22.97
CA ILE A 99 -5.53 -3.36 22.59
C ILE A 99 -5.62 -3.04 21.11
N ASP A 100 -5.67 -1.75 20.77
CA ASP A 100 -5.61 -1.31 19.38
C ASP A 100 -4.21 -1.58 18.81
N VAL A 101 -4.14 -2.25 17.65
CA VAL A 101 -2.87 -2.52 16.97
C VAL A 101 -2.17 -1.23 16.55
N ASN A 102 -2.91 -0.13 16.32
CA ASN A 102 -2.31 1.17 16.00
C ASN A 102 -1.39 1.69 17.10
N VAL A 103 -1.63 1.34 18.38
CA VAL A 103 -0.71 1.72 19.47
C VAL A 103 0.67 1.11 19.25
N VAL A 104 0.75 -0.11 18.69
CA VAL A 104 2.04 -0.73 18.35
C VAL A 104 2.70 -0.01 17.17
N LEU A 105 1.94 0.34 16.14
CA LEU A 105 2.44 1.12 15.00
C LEU A 105 2.94 2.49 15.41
N GLU A 106 2.23 3.17 16.31
CA GLU A 106 2.60 4.48 16.83
C GLU A 106 3.93 4.41 17.57
N GLU A 107 4.12 3.44 18.47
CA GLU A 107 5.41 3.22 19.17
C GLU A 107 6.56 2.97 18.18
N MET A 108 6.29 2.21 17.11
CA MET A 108 7.25 1.92 16.03
C MET A 108 7.55 3.15 15.14
N THR A 109 6.56 4.01 14.92
CA THR A 109 6.70 5.22 14.12
C THR A 109 7.46 6.30 14.89
N ILE A 110 7.15 6.47 16.18
CA ILE A 110 7.81 7.42 17.08
C ILE A 110 9.31 7.09 17.24
N ALA A 111 9.65 5.80 17.23
CA ALA A 111 11.04 5.36 17.37
C ALA A 111 11.91 5.61 16.12
N GLU A 112 11.32 5.99 14.99
CA GLU A 112 12.00 6.23 13.71
C GLU A 112 12.91 5.07 13.25
N SER A 113 12.54 3.83 13.56
CA SER A 113 13.27 2.65 13.07
C SER A 113 13.24 2.59 11.54
N ARG A 114 14.35 2.17 10.92
CA ARG A 114 14.48 2.12 9.45
C ARG A 114 13.55 1.10 8.80
N LEU A 115 13.19 0.06 9.56
CA LEU A 115 12.25 -0.96 9.15
C LEU A 115 11.38 -1.40 10.33
N ASN A 116 10.06 -1.31 10.15
CA ASN A 116 9.07 -1.80 11.09
C ASN A 116 8.37 -3.02 10.50
N ILE A 117 8.31 -4.12 11.24
CA ILE A 117 7.65 -5.35 10.82
C ILE A 117 6.60 -5.72 11.88
N ILE A 118 5.34 -5.77 11.49
CA ILE A 118 4.24 -6.26 12.32
C ILE A 118 3.73 -7.56 11.73
N ILE A 119 3.64 -8.60 12.54
CA ILE A 119 3.18 -9.93 12.14
C ILE A 119 2.01 -10.34 13.03
N LEU A 120 0.84 -10.53 12.40
CA LEU A 120 -0.41 -10.84 13.08
C LEU A 120 -0.88 -12.25 12.69
N ASP A 121 -0.57 -13.22 13.55
CA ASP A 121 -1.06 -14.59 13.50
C ASP A 121 -2.31 -14.76 14.37
N ALA A 122 -3.31 -13.91 14.10
CA ALA A 122 -4.51 -13.85 14.90
C ALA A 122 -5.67 -14.66 14.29
N CYS A 123 -6.29 -15.51 15.11
CA CYS A 123 -7.58 -16.10 14.81
C CYS A 123 -8.65 -15.01 14.82
N ARG A 124 -9.44 -14.97 13.74
CA ARG A 124 -10.37 -13.87 13.41
C ARG A 124 -11.83 -14.26 13.61
N ASN A 125 -12.10 -15.33 14.34
CA ASN A 125 -13.45 -15.67 14.78
C ASN A 125 -13.79 -14.81 16.00
N ASN A 126 -14.80 -13.96 15.91
CA ASN A 126 -15.23 -13.14 17.05
C ASN A 126 -15.76 -14.05 18.17
N PRO A 127 -15.03 -14.21 19.29
CA PRO A 127 -15.40 -15.15 20.34
C PRO A 127 -16.62 -14.68 21.16
N PHE A 128 -17.07 -13.44 20.94
CA PHE A 128 -18.18 -12.82 21.65
C PHE A 128 -19.45 -12.69 20.79
N GLY A 129 -19.46 -13.18 19.54
CA GLY A 129 -20.62 -13.05 18.64
C GLY A 129 -21.93 -13.63 19.17
N GLY A 130 -21.86 -14.64 20.04
CA GLY A 130 -23.02 -15.22 20.75
C GLY A 130 -23.64 -14.32 21.82
N ARG A 131 -22.95 -13.25 22.23
CA ARG A 131 -23.40 -12.28 23.26
C ARG A 131 -24.08 -11.05 22.66
N GLY A 132 -24.50 -11.10 21.39
CA GLY A 132 -25.08 -9.95 20.68
C GLY A 132 -24.06 -8.99 20.07
N LEU A 133 -22.76 -9.27 20.20
CA LEU A 133 -21.64 -8.47 19.68
C LEU A 133 -21.33 -8.81 18.21
N ARG A 134 -22.35 -8.94 17.36
CA ARG A 134 -22.17 -9.31 15.94
C ARG A 134 -21.55 -8.18 15.09
N SER A 135 -21.61 -6.93 15.57
CA SER A 135 -20.98 -5.75 14.96
C SER A 135 -19.44 -5.77 15.06
N VAL A 136 -18.88 -6.57 15.97
CA VAL A 136 -17.45 -6.88 16.01
C VAL A 136 -17.16 -7.89 14.90
N GLY A 137 -16.54 -7.41 13.83
CA GLY A 137 -16.33 -8.13 12.58
C GLY A 137 -15.43 -9.36 12.76
N ALA A 138 -15.74 -10.41 12.00
CA ALA A 138 -14.84 -11.55 11.84
C ALA A 138 -13.75 -11.16 10.85
N GLY A 139 -12.52 -11.02 11.31
CA GLY A 139 -11.46 -10.48 10.47
C GLY A 139 -10.47 -9.64 11.25
N LEU A 140 -9.33 -9.37 10.62
CA LEU A 140 -8.60 -8.13 10.83
C LEU A 140 -8.76 -7.33 9.53
N ALA A 141 -9.02 -6.04 9.66
CA ALA A 141 -8.95 -5.08 8.58
C ALA A 141 -7.56 -5.06 7.97
N GLN A 142 -7.48 -4.71 6.68
CA GLN A 142 -6.22 -4.29 6.12
C GLN A 142 -5.86 -2.92 6.71
N MET A 143 -4.66 -2.81 7.26
CA MET A 143 -4.11 -1.54 7.74
C MET A 143 -3.16 -0.99 6.68
N GLN A 144 -3.17 0.33 6.53
CA GLN A 144 -2.17 1.02 5.74
C GLN A 144 -0.83 0.95 6.49
N ALA A 145 0.22 0.51 5.79
CA ALA A 145 1.56 0.46 6.37
C ALA A 145 2.20 1.85 6.27
N PRO A 146 2.60 2.48 7.39
CA PRO A 146 3.38 3.71 7.37
C PRO A 146 4.71 3.51 6.62
N ALA A 147 5.40 4.60 6.27
CA ALA A 147 6.70 4.53 5.63
C ALA A 147 7.69 3.63 6.41
N GLY A 148 8.50 2.85 5.69
CA GLY A 148 9.39 1.86 6.28
C GLY A 148 8.70 0.70 7.00
N THR A 149 7.39 0.45 6.79
CA THR A 149 6.64 -0.56 7.54
C THR A 149 6.14 -1.70 6.66
N ILE A 150 6.18 -2.91 7.20
CA ILE A 150 5.58 -4.12 6.66
C ILE A 150 4.63 -4.71 7.70
N ILE A 151 3.39 -4.94 7.31
CA ILE A 151 2.36 -5.60 8.12
C ILE A 151 1.98 -6.91 7.43
N ALA A 152 2.32 -8.04 8.05
CA ALA A 152 2.02 -9.37 7.57
C ALA A 152 0.88 -10.00 8.38
N TYR A 153 -0.12 -10.53 7.68
CA TYR A 153 -1.29 -11.18 8.23
C TYR A 153 -1.25 -12.67 7.90
N ALA A 154 -1.66 -13.51 8.86
CA ALA A 154 -1.75 -14.95 8.63
C ALA A 154 -2.79 -15.35 7.56
N THR A 155 -3.72 -14.46 7.20
CA THR A 155 -4.74 -14.70 6.17
C THR A 155 -5.17 -13.38 5.51
N GLN A 156 -5.93 -13.45 4.41
CA GLN A 156 -6.46 -12.31 3.67
C GLN A 156 -7.39 -11.44 4.52
N PRO A 157 -7.48 -10.12 4.29
CA PRO A 157 -8.48 -9.26 4.94
C PRO A 157 -9.88 -9.88 4.89
N GLY A 158 -10.61 -9.84 6.02
CA GLY A 158 -11.94 -10.47 6.14
C GLY A 158 -12.00 -12.00 6.19
N ALA A 159 -10.90 -12.73 5.93
CA ALA A 159 -10.83 -14.19 6.07
C ALA A 159 -10.33 -14.61 7.47
N VAL A 160 -10.50 -15.88 7.85
CA VAL A 160 -10.08 -16.44 9.16
C VAL A 160 -8.78 -17.24 9.01
N ALA A 161 -7.86 -17.09 9.97
CA ALA A 161 -6.66 -17.92 10.09
C ALA A 161 -6.94 -19.12 10.99
N ALA A 162 -6.36 -20.27 10.66
CA ALA A 162 -6.52 -21.48 11.44
C ALA A 162 -5.49 -21.53 12.59
N ASP A 163 -5.95 -21.94 13.78
CA ASP A 163 -5.06 -22.28 14.91
C ASP A 163 -4.15 -23.48 14.56
N GLY A 164 -4.61 -24.37 13.68
CA GLY A 164 -3.89 -25.59 13.28
C GLY A 164 -4.21 -26.79 14.16
N GLU A 165 -3.98 -27.99 13.62
CA GLU A 165 -4.16 -29.27 14.34
C GLU A 165 -2.81 -29.83 14.85
N GLY A 166 -1.69 -29.20 14.48
CA GLY A 166 -0.34 -29.59 14.85
C GLY A 166 0.14 -28.90 16.13
N ALA A 167 1.47 -28.87 16.32
CA ALA A 167 2.10 -28.22 17.47
C ALA A 167 2.09 -26.68 17.39
N ASN A 168 1.86 -26.12 16.20
CA ASN A 168 1.86 -24.70 15.87
C ASN A 168 0.77 -24.41 14.82
N SER A 169 0.46 -23.13 14.62
CA SER A 169 -0.38 -22.68 13.51
C SER A 169 0.29 -22.93 12.14
N PRO A 170 -0.48 -23.11 11.05
CA PRO A 170 0.08 -23.27 9.71
C PRO A 170 0.97 -22.07 9.30
N TYR A 171 0.62 -20.87 9.77
CA TYR A 171 1.36 -19.65 9.47
C TYR A 171 2.69 -19.61 10.22
N THR A 172 2.67 -19.88 11.52
CA THR A 172 3.88 -19.88 12.34
C THR A 172 4.85 -21.00 11.94
N ASP A 173 4.34 -22.19 11.62
CA ASP A 173 5.16 -23.28 11.10
C ASP A 173 5.89 -22.91 9.80
N ALA A 174 5.23 -22.15 8.91
CA ALA A 174 5.84 -21.67 7.68
C ALA A 174 6.84 -20.53 7.95
N LEU A 175 6.45 -19.57 8.79
CA LEU A 175 7.26 -18.40 9.12
C LEU A 175 8.57 -18.76 9.80
N ALA A 176 8.54 -19.65 10.79
CA ALA A 176 9.74 -20.09 11.50
C ALA A 176 10.78 -20.73 10.56
N LYS A 177 10.31 -21.51 9.57
CA LYS A 177 11.16 -22.14 8.55
C LYS A 177 11.73 -21.09 7.60
N ALA A 178 10.91 -20.16 7.13
CA ALA A 178 11.31 -19.14 6.17
C ALA A 178 12.29 -18.12 6.77
N VAL A 179 12.06 -17.64 8.00
CA VAL A 179 12.99 -16.76 8.73
C VAL A 179 14.35 -17.42 8.97
N SER A 180 14.37 -18.75 9.10
CA SER A 180 15.60 -19.52 9.29
C SER A 180 16.34 -19.82 7.98
N LYS A 181 15.85 -19.36 6.83
CA LYS A 181 16.49 -19.57 5.53
C LYS A 181 17.44 -18.41 5.19
N PRO A 182 18.75 -18.68 5.04
CA PRO A 182 19.71 -17.63 4.70
C PRO A 182 19.53 -17.10 3.28
N GLY A 183 19.74 -15.79 3.10
CA GLY A 183 19.81 -15.13 1.80
C GLY A 183 18.48 -14.72 1.19
N ASP A 184 17.35 -15.10 1.79
CA ASP A 184 16.03 -14.62 1.38
C ASP A 184 15.78 -13.21 1.93
N THR A 185 15.30 -12.30 1.08
CA THR A 185 14.88 -10.98 1.56
C THR A 185 13.58 -11.10 2.37
N VAL A 186 13.24 -10.07 3.13
CA VAL A 186 11.99 -10.01 3.89
C VAL A 186 10.74 -10.28 3.05
N PHE A 187 10.71 -9.80 1.80
CA PHE A 187 9.60 -10.04 0.89
C PHE A 187 9.60 -11.47 0.33
N ASP A 188 10.79 -12.05 0.09
CA ASP A 188 10.91 -13.47 -0.30
C ASP A 188 10.41 -14.38 0.82
N VAL A 189 10.78 -14.08 2.08
CA VAL A 189 10.30 -14.78 3.27
C VAL A 189 8.77 -14.74 3.35
N PHE A 190 8.15 -13.56 3.28
CA PHE A 190 6.70 -13.49 3.36
C PHE A 190 5.98 -14.12 2.17
N ASN A 191 6.56 -14.06 0.97
CA ASN A 191 6.04 -14.75 -0.20
C ASN A 191 6.11 -16.29 -0.01
N ASP A 192 7.23 -16.83 0.46
CA ASP A 192 7.39 -18.27 0.72
C ASP A 192 6.43 -18.76 1.81
N VAL A 193 6.23 -17.97 2.87
CA VAL A 193 5.21 -18.21 3.88
C VAL A 193 3.82 -18.26 3.24
N GLY A 194 3.48 -17.28 2.41
CA GLY A 194 2.20 -17.24 1.68
C GLY A 194 1.95 -18.49 0.84
N VAL A 195 2.94 -18.89 0.04
CA VAL A 195 2.88 -20.08 -0.82
C VAL A 195 2.75 -21.36 0.03
N THR A 196 3.54 -21.47 1.10
CA THR A 196 3.56 -22.65 1.97
C THR A 196 2.25 -22.81 2.73
N VAL A 197 1.71 -21.75 3.31
CA VAL A 197 0.43 -21.77 4.04
C VAL A 197 -0.72 -22.10 3.10
N LYS A 198 -0.77 -21.45 1.93
CA LYS A 198 -1.81 -21.74 0.93
C LYS A 198 -1.79 -23.21 0.52
N ARG A 199 -0.60 -23.79 0.29
CA ARG A 199 -0.46 -25.21 -0.04
C ARG A 199 -0.91 -26.11 1.11
N ASN A 200 -0.44 -25.86 2.34
CA ASN A 200 -0.69 -26.72 3.49
C ASN A 200 -2.15 -26.69 3.97
N THR A 201 -2.87 -25.60 3.69
CA THR A 201 -4.29 -25.43 4.03
C THR A 201 -5.23 -25.77 2.86
N GLY A 202 -4.72 -26.31 1.75
CA GLY A 202 -5.54 -26.60 0.57
C GLY A 202 -6.19 -25.37 -0.06
N GLY A 203 -5.62 -24.18 0.18
CA GLY A 203 -6.14 -22.89 -0.27
C GLY A 203 -7.13 -22.22 0.67
N ALA A 204 -7.45 -22.81 1.83
CA ALA A 204 -8.39 -22.24 2.79
C ALA A 204 -7.84 -21.00 3.51
N GLN A 205 -6.51 -20.89 3.64
CA GLN A 205 -5.84 -19.75 4.24
C GLN A 205 -4.83 -19.18 3.24
N GLN A 206 -4.90 -17.86 3.02
CA GLN A 206 -4.00 -17.16 2.13
C GLN A 206 -3.39 -15.98 2.88
N PRO A 207 -2.14 -16.06 3.37
CA PRO A 207 -1.48 -14.93 4.01
C PRO A 207 -1.45 -13.68 3.14
N TRP A 208 -1.43 -12.52 3.80
CA TRP A 208 -1.46 -11.22 3.14
C TRP A 208 -0.40 -10.30 3.72
N VAL A 209 0.16 -9.42 2.88
CA VAL A 209 1.16 -8.43 3.29
C VAL A 209 0.71 -7.07 2.81
N SER A 210 0.68 -6.11 3.72
CA SER A 210 0.58 -4.68 3.44
C SER A 210 1.96 -4.08 3.72
N ALA A 211 2.56 -3.37 2.77
CA ALA A 211 3.91 -2.85 2.93
C ALA A 211 4.05 -1.50 2.25
N SER A 212 4.77 -0.59 2.90
CA SER A 212 5.35 0.58 2.25
C SER A 212 6.68 0.20 1.59
N PRO A 213 7.22 1.06 0.71
CA PRO A 213 8.63 0.97 0.33
C PRO A 213 9.54 0.95 1.58
N ILE A 214 10.58 0.13 1.53
CA ILE A 214 11.63 0.05 2.56
C ILE A 214 12.97 0.44 1.93
N GLU A 215 13.85 1.04 2.69
CA GLU A 215 15.18 1.39 2.19
C GLU A 215 16.11 0.18 2.17
N GLY A 216 16.62 -0.15 0.98
CA GLY A 216 17.59 -1.24 0.82
C GLY A 216 16.95 -2.62 0.87
N ARG A 217 17.67 -3.59 1.44
CA ARG A 217 17.23 -4.99 1.56
C ARG A 217 17.46 -5.48 2.98
N PHE A 218 16.43 -6.07 3.57
CA PHE A 218 16.51 -6.73 4.87
C PHE A 218 16.51 -8.25 4.69
N TYR A 219 17.36 -8.93 5.48
CA TYR A 219 17.47 -10.37 5.55
C TYR A 219 17.41 -10.75 7.02
N PHE A 220 16.57 -11.71 7.39
CA PHE A 220 16.58 -12.28 8.75
C PHE A 220 17.89 -13.03 9.00
N LEU A 221 18.36 -13.76 8.00
CA LEU A 221 19.69 -14.35 7.96
C LEU A 221 20.33 -13.95 6.64
N GLY A 222 21.44 -13.21 6.72
CA GLY A 222 22.17 -12.76 5.54
C GLY A 222 22.58 -13.94 4.64
N PRO A 223 22.85 -13.69 3.34
CA PRO A 223 23.35 -14.73 2.45
C PRO A 223 24.56 -15.40 3.08
N THR A 224 24.52 -16.73 3.22
CA THR A 224 25.68 -17.46 3.68
C THR A 224 26.75 -17.33 2.63
N THR A 225 27.69 -16.41 2.84
CA THR A 225 28.96 -16.46 2.13
C THR A 225 29.60 -17.76 2.58
N VAL A 226 29.51 -18.79 1.73
CA VAL A 226 30.43 -19.91 1.83
C VAL A 226 31.79 -19.28 1.61
N VAL A 227 32.48 -18.93 2.71
CA VAL A 227 33.91 -18.67 2.68
C VAL A 227 34.55 -20.03 2.46
N THR A 228 34.38 -20.55 1.25
CA THR A 228 35.41 -21.39 0.66
C THR A 228 36.67 -20.53 0.81
N ALA A 229 37.63 -21.00 1.61
CA ALA A 229 38.98 -20.48 1.55
C ALA A 229 39.45 -20.70 0.11
N SER A 230 39.19 -19.70 -0.71
CA SER A 230 39.45 -19.66 -2.13
C SER A 230 39.93 -18.25 -2.34
N THR A 231 41.25 -18.19 -2.50
CA THR A 231 42.03 -17.22 -3.26
C THR A 231 41.18 -16.15 -3.96
N PRO A 232 41.50 -14.85 -3.82
CA PRO A 232 40.59 -13.77 -4.19
C PRO A 232 40.20 -13.85 -5.67
N ALA A 233 38.92 -14.13 -5.94
CA ALA A 233 38.31 -13.94 -7.25
C ALA A 233 37.50 -12.64 -7.20
N SER A 234 37.96 -11.68 -8.00
CA SER A 234 37.42 -10.33 -8.17
C SER A 234 35.99 -10.33 -8.73
N VAL A 235 35.10 -9.55 -8.10
CA VAL A 235 33.85 -9.06 -8.70
C VAL A 235 34.20 -7.83 -9.58
N PRO A 236 33.79 -7.74 -10.86
CA PRO A 236 34.23 -6.67 -11.75
C PRO A 236 33.28 -5.45 -11.76
N PRO A 237 33.81 -4.23 -11.50
CA PRO A 237 33.33 -2.99 -12.11
C PRO A 237 34.16 -2.61 -13.36
N THR A 238 34.77 -3.59 -14.04
CA THR A 238 35.75 -3.35 -15.12
C THR A 238 35.17 -3.30 -16.53
N ALA A 239 33.99 -3.87 -16.81
CA ALA A 239 33.51 -4.09 -18.18
C ALA A 239 33.45 -2.81 -19.02
N ASP A 240 32.89 -1.72 -18.49
CA ASP A 240 32.77 -0.46 -19.24
C ASP A 240 34.12 0.25 -19.45
N LYS A 241 35.01 0.20 -18.45
CA LYS A 241 36.36 0.80 -18.53
C LYS A 241 37.30 -0.03 -19.42
N GLU A 242 37.14 -1.34 -19.39
CA GLU A 242 37.90 -2.27 -20.21
C GLU A 242 37.50 -2.15 -21.68
N MET A 243 36.20 -2.04 -21.97
CA MET A 243 35.67 -1.83 -23.32
C MET A 243 36.22 -0.53 -23.93
N ALA A 244 36.17 0.58 -23.18
CA ALA A 244 36.69 1.87 -23.64
C ALA A 244 38.21 1.84 -23.89
N PHE A 245 38.98 1.15 -23.03
CA PHE A 245 40.42 1.00 -23.24
C PHE A 245 40.70 0.13 -24.46
N TRP A 246 40.00 -0.99 -24.60
CA TRP A 246 40.14 -1.91 -25.72
C TRP A 246 39.84 -1.23 -27.07
N ASP A 247 38.75 -0.45 -27.14
CA ASP A 247 38.38 0.31 -28.33
C ASP A 247 39.47 1.29 -28.77
N SER A 248 40.22 1.85 -27.81
CA SER A 248 41.33 2.77 -28.10
C SER A 248 42.60 2.07 -28.61
N VAL A 249 42.80 0.77 -28.32
CA VAL A 249 44.04 0.05 -28.66
C VAL A 249 43.88 -1.00 -29.75
N LYS A 250 42.68 -1.51 -30.00
CA LYS A 250 42.43 -2.67 -30.89
C LYS A 250 42.93 -2.51 -32.33
N THR A 251 43.04 -1.27 -32.83
CA THR A 251 43.55 -0.96 -34.19
C THR A 251 45.04 -0.57 -34.22
N SER A 252 45.72 -0.55 -33.06
CA SER A 252 47.11 -0.14 -32.98
C SER A 252 48.08 -1.18 -33.56
N SER A 253 49.20 -0.70 -34.10
CA SER A 253 50.36 -1.49 -34.50
C SER A 253 51.52 -1.42 -33.49
N ASN A 254 51.31 -0.79 -32.32
CA ASN A 254 52.33 -0.67 -31.28
C ASN A 254 52.14 -1.75 -30.20
N PRO A 255 53.08 -2.71 -30.05
CA PRO A 255 52.95 -3.79 -29.06
C PRO A 255 52.86 -3.28 -27.61
N ARG A 256 53.47 -2.14 -27.28
CA ARG A 256 53.47 -1.58 -25.91
C ARG A 256 52.08 -1.17 -25.40
N LEU A 257 51.14 -0.85 -26.30
CA LEU A 257 49.77 -0.49 -25.91
C LEU A 257 48.97 -1.73 -25.50
N PHE A 258 49.20 -2.86 -26.15
CA PHE A 258 48.64 -4.15 -25.74
C PHE A 258 49.29 -4.65 -24.44
N GLU A 259 50.59 -4.43 -24.24
CA GLU A 259 51.26 -4.69 -22.96
C GLU A 259 50.70 -3.82 -21.82
N ALA A 260 50.35 -2.56 -22.10
CA ALA A 260 49.69 -1.68 -21.14
C ALA A 260 48.26 -2.15 -20.80
N TYR A 261 47.51 -2.60 -21.81
CA TYR A 261 46.21 -3.24 -21.60
C TYR A 261 46.32 -4.48 -20.70
N LEU A 262 47.30 -5.37 -20.95
CA LEU A 262 47.53 -6.56 -20.11
C LEU A 262 47.97 -6.24 -18.68
N ARG A 263 48.68 -5.11 -18.47
CA ARG A 263 49.03 -4.64 -17.12
C ARG A 263 47.82 -4.11 -16.36
N GLN A 264 46.91 -3.43 -17.04
CA GLN A 264 45.72 -2.83 -16.43
C GLN A 264 44.56 -3.82 -16.26
N PHE A 265 44.41 -4.75 -17.20
CA PHE A 265 43.34 -5.77 -17.25
C PHE A 265 43.95 -7.17 -17.46
N PRO A 266 44.72 -7.69 -16.49
CA PRO A 266 45.44 -8.97 -16.64
C PRO A 266 44.53 -10.20 -16.77
N GLN A 267 43.25 -10.07 -16.37
CA GLN A 267 42.19 -11.07 -16.57
C GLN A 267 41.04 -10.51 -17.43
N GLY A 268 41.32 -9.48 -18.23
CA GLY A 268 40.33 -8.85 -19.09
C GLY A 268 39.80 -9.78 -20.19
N THR A 269 38.58 -9.51 -20.64
CA THR A 269 37.88 -10.17 -21.76
C THR A 269 38.74 -10.22 -23.04
N PHE A 270 39.56 -9.19 -23.29
CA PHE A 270 40.42 -9.12 -24.48
C PHE A 270 41.89 -9.51 -24.23
N ALA A 271 42.23 -10.05 -23.05
CA ALA A 271 43.61 -10.41 -22.69
C ALA A 271 44.24 -11.41 -23.69
N ALA A 272 43.50 -12.44 -24.09
CA ALA A 272 43.97 -13.41 -25.07
C ALA A 272 44.25 -12.78 -26.45
N ILE A 273 43.41 -11.81 -26.85
CA ILE A 273 43.58 -11.11 -28.14
C ILE A 273 44.76 -10.15 -28.07
N ALA A 274 44.96 -9.45 -26.94
CA ALA A 274 46.11 -8.58 -26.72
C ALA A 274 47.44 -9.36 -26.78
N GLU A 275 47.50 -10.56 -26.19
CA GLU A 275 48.69 -11.43 -26.25
C GLU A 275 49.01 -11.91 -27.66
N ALA A 276 47.98 -12.34 -28.39
CA ALA A 276 48.12 -12.72 -29.79
C ALA A 276 48.66 -11.55 -30.62
N ARG A 277 48.17 -10.33 -30.36
CA ARG A 277 48.60 -9.12 -31.07
C ARG A 277 50.03 -8.70 -30.73
N ILE A 278 50.47 -8.83 -29.48
CA ILE A 278 51.87 -8.60 -29.09
C ILE A 278 52.79 -9.57 -29.84
N THR A 279 52.41 -10.84 -29.93
CA THR A 279 53.20 -11.88 -30.61
C THR A 279 53.31 -11.60 -32.12
N GLU A 280 52.20 -11.24 -32.77
CA GLU A 280 52.17 -10.87 -34.19
C GLU A 280 53.05 -9.65 -34.49
N LEU A 281 53.11 -8.70 -33.57
CA LEU A 281 53.93 -7.49 -33.67
C LEU A 281 55.39 -7.70 -33.19
N GLY A 282 55.80 -8.94 -32.92
CA GLY A 282 57.18 -9.31 -32.55
C GLY A 282 57.58 -8.98 -31.10
N GLY A 283 56.61 -8.71 -30.22
CA GLY A 283 56.83 -8.48 -28.79
C GLY A 283 56.71 -9.77 -27.94
N ASN A 284 57.02 -9.66 -26.63
CA ASN A 284 56.95 -10.78 -25.69
C ASN A 284 55.78 -10.59 -24.69
N PRO A 285 54.64 -11.28 -24.87
CA PRO A 285 53.45 -11.10 -24.01
C PRO A 285 53.68 -11.54 -22.55
N ALA A 286 54.62 -12.45 -22.30
CA ALA A 286 54.92 -12.93 -20.94
C ALA A 286 55.57 -11.86 -20.06
N ALA A 287 56.29 -10.90 -20.64
CA ALA A 287 56.93 -9.81 -19.90
C ALA A 287 55.90 -8.78 -19.36
N ALA A 288 54.73 -8.65 -20.01
CA ALA A 288 53.70 -7.69 -19.64
C ALA A 288 52.94 -8.05 -18.36
N ARG A 289 52.83 -9.35 -18.04
CA ARG A 289 52.08 -9.84 -16.86
C ARG A 289 52.85 -9.76 -15.53
N VAL A 290 54.16 -9.54 -15.55
CA VAL A 290 55.05 -9.80 -14.38
C VAL A 290 55.48 -8.53 -13.64
N ALA A 291 55.17 -7.33 -14.11
CA ALA A 291 55.64 -6.09 -13.47
C ALA A 291 54.66 -5.50 -12.43
N THR A 292 54.50 -6.14 -11.27
CA THR A 292 54.07 -5.46 -10.04
C THR A 292 55.29 -5.23 -9.14
N VAL A 293 55.96 -4.09 -9.30
CA VAL A 293 56.89 -3.58 -8.29
C VAL A 293 56.06 -2.85 -7.22
N PRO A 294 56.22 -3.13 -5.91
CA PRO A 294 55.49 -2.40 -4.88
C PRO A 294 56.08 -0.99 -4.75
N MET A 295 55.27 0.04 -5.02
CA MET A 295 55.56 1.40 -4.55
C MET A 295 55.24 1.48 -3.06
N ILE A 296 56.28 1.70 -2.25
CA ILE A 296 56.21 2.06 -0.84
C ILE A 296 55.60 3.47 -0.75
N PRO A 297 54.47 3.70 -0.05
CA PRO A 297 53.99 5.06 0.17
C PRO A 297 54.79 5.72 1.30
N THR A 298 55.69 6.64 0.94
CA THR A 298 56.29 7.58 1.89
C THR A 298 55.33 8.74 2.12
N ASN A 299 54.80 8.83 3.34
CA ASN A 299 53.95 9.92 3.81
C ASN A 299 54.81 11.15 4.16
N PRO A 300 54.54 12.36 3.63
CA PRO A 300 55.05 13.61 4.22
C PRO A 300 54.13 14.11 5.35
N PRO A 301 54.66 14.88 6.33
CA PRO A 301 53.95 15.21 7.56
C PRO A 301 52.85 16.27 7.39
N ALA A 302 51.85 16.17 8.28
CA ALA A 302 50.69 17.05 8.37
C ALA A 302 51.03 18.50 8.76
N PRO A 303 50.28 19.49 8.27
CA PRO A 303 50.06 20.76 8.94
C PRO A 303 48.71 20.76 9.67
N SER A 304 48.72 20.99 10.99
CA SER A 304 47.54 21.39 11.79
C SER A 304 47.44 22.92 11.86
N PRO A 305 46.35 23.51 12.38
CA PRO A 305 45.09 23.76 11.71
C PRO A 305 44.80 25.27 11.58
N VAL A 306 44.04 25.69 10.56
CA VAL A 306 43.46 27.04 10.50
C VAL A 306 41.95 26.91 10.62
N ALA A 307 41.41 27.40 11.74
CA ALA A 307 39.97 27.47 11.98
C ALA A 307 39.33 28.54 11.06
N PRO A 308 38.23 28.22 10.34
CA PRO A 308 37.40 29.23 9.73
C PRO A 308 36.39 29.80 10.73
N SER A 309 36.36 31.13 10.82
CA SER A 309 35.49 31.96 11.65
C SER A 309 34.00 31.73 11.41
N PRO A 310 33.13 31.95 12.42
CA PRO A 310 31.68 31.81 12.27
C PRO A 310 31.07 32.91 11.38
N PRO A 311 29.99 32.60 10.64
CA PRO A 311 29.27 33.59 9.85
C PRO A 311 28.55 34.62 10.75
N PRO A 312 28.37 35.87 10.28
CA PRO A 312 27.71 36.92 11.05
C PRO A 312 26.23 36.63 11.27
N ALA A 313 25.77 37.00 12.47
CA ALA A 313 24.40 36.86 12.93
C ALA A 313 23.40 37.63 12.04
N VAL A 314 22.32 36.95 11.67
CA VAL A 314 21.15 37.55 11.02
C VAL A 314 20.34 38.30 12.09
N PRO A 315 19.99 39.59 11.90
CA PRO A 315 19.16 40.32 12.85
C PRO A 315 17.70 39.82 12.82
N ALA A 316 17.11 39.69 14.01
CA ALA A 316 15.73 39.30 14.23
C ALA A 316 14.71 40.28 13.59
N PRO A 317 13.54 39.80 13.14
CA PRO A 317 12.46 40.68 12.71
C PRO A 317 11.80 41.37 13.90
N THR A 318 11.76 42.71 13.84
CA THR A 318 11.02 43.59 14.76
C THR A 318 9.50 43.37 14.64
N PRO A 319 8.72 43.45 15.73
CA PRO A 319 7.29 43.11 15.72
C PRO A 319 6.45 44.17 14.99
N ALA A 320 5.55 43.72 14.13
CA ALA A 320 4.46 44.54 13.61
C ALA A 320 3.35 44.70 14.66
N ALA A 321 2.92 45.94 14.85
CA ALA A 321 1.87 46.39 15.76
C ALA A 321 0.45 45.89 15.32
N PRO A 322 -0.55 45.97 16.21
CA PRO A 322 -1.73 45.11 16.17
C PRO A 322 -2.85 45.57 15.23
N ALA A 323 -3.70 44.61 14.88
CA ALA A 323 -4.91 44.74 14.06
C ALA A 323 -5.93 45.73 14.66
N PRO A 324 -6.75 46.39 13.82
CA PRO A 324 -7.90 47.15 14.30
C PRO A 324 -9.02 46.20 14.73
N THR A 325 -9.46 46.39 15.96
CA THR A 325 -10.73 45.91 16.51
C THR A 325 -11.89 46.50 15.72
N VAL A 326 -12.82 45.65 15.29
CA VAL A 326 -14.16 46.06 14.85
C VAL A 326 -15.20 45.44 15.78
N ASP A 327 -15.98 46.35 16.33
CA ASP A 327 -16.97 46.21 17.38
C ASP A 327 -18.22 45.44 16.90
N LEU A 328 -18.66 44.50 17.73
CA LEU A 328 -19.91 43.76 17.60
C LEU A 328 -21.02 44.59 18.26
N SER A 329 -21.82 45.27 17.46
CA SER A 329 -23.05 45.92 17.95
C SER A 329 -24.25 45.67 17.02
N THR A 330 -25.04 44.68 17.43
CA THR A 330 -26.51 44.54 17.34
C THR A 330 -27.22 44.35 15.97
N PRO A 331 -28.28 43.52 15.94
CA PRO A 331 -28.94 43.06 14.72
C PRO A 331 -30.18 43.90 14.37
N ALA A 332 -30.44 44.08 13.08
CA ALA A 332 -31.71 44.61 12.59
C ALA A 332 -32.31 43.65 11.57
N SER A 333 -33.41 43.01 11.97
CA SER A 333 -34.31 42.22 11.12
C SER A 333 -34.92 43.08 10.01
N PRO A 334 -35.08 42.56 8.78
CA PRO A 334 -35.99 43.15 7.81
C PRO A 334 -37.39 42.48 7.85
N PRO A 335 -38.44 43.21 7.43
CA PRO A 335 -39.83 42.80 7.60
C PRO A 335 -40.34 41.92 6.45
N GLY A 336 -41.39 41.17 6.76
CA GLY A 336 -42.23 40.42 5.82
C GLY A 336 -43.15 41.30 4.95
N PRO A 337 -44.03 40.66 4.14
CA PRO A 337 -44.13 40.95 2.72
C PRO A 337 -45.35 41.81 2.37
N SER A 338 -45.25 42.57 1.27
CA SER A 338 -46.41 43.08 0.56
C SER A 338 -46.16 42.97 -0.94
N GLY A 339 -47.10 42.32 -1.63
CA GLY A 339 -46.93 41.84 -2.98
C GLY A 339 -47.37 42.82 -4.07
N THR A 340 -46.97 42.48 -5.29
CA THR A 340 -47.71 42.79 -6.51
C THR A 340 -47.34 41.77 -7.58
N LYS A 341 -48.39 41.25 -8.23
CA LYS A 341 -48.34 40.32 -9.35
C LYS A 341 -47.84 41.05 -10.61
N THR A 342 -46.87 40.46 -11.32
CA THR A 342 -46.79 40.57 -12.78
C THR A 342 -46.33 39.24 -13.36
N GLN A 343 -47.09 38.75 -14.34
CA GLN A 343 -46.91 37.50 -15.05
C GLN A 343 -45.78 37.60 -16.09
N THR A 344 -44.97 36.54 -16.14
CA THR A 344 -44.33 35.88 -17.29
C THR A 344 -43.89 36.71 -18.51
N ALA A 345 -42.57 36.72 -18.73
CA ALA A 345 -41.98 36.60 -20.07
C ALA A 345 -40.81 35.61 -19.98
N GLY A 346 -40.91 34.50 -20.73
CA GLY A 346 -39.89 33.46 -20.77
C GLY A 346 -38.61 33.96 -21.44
N LEU A 347 -37.48 33.82 -20.74
CA LEU A 347 -36.16 33.88 -21.32
C LEU A 347 -35.67 32.45 -21.52
N ALA A 348 -35.57 32.07 -22.79
CA ALA A 348 -35.04 30.81 -23.24
C ALA A 348 -33.62 30.58 -22.70
N ALA A 349 -33.35 29.34 -22.31
CA ALA A 349 -32.01 28.89 -21.96
C ALA A 349 -31.04 29.17 -23.13
N PRO A 350 -29.79 29.56 -22.85
CA PRO A 350 -28.77 29.69 -23.90
C PRO A 350 -28.58 28.34 -24.60
N PRO A 351 -28.35 28.33 -25.93
CA PRO A 351 -28.18 27.09 -26.69
C PRO A 351 -26.96 26.32 -26.19
N ALA A 352 -27.12 25.00 -26.09
CA ALA A 352 -26.04 24.08 -25.77
C ALA A 352 -24.82 24.33 -26.69
N PRO A 353 -23.60 24.22 -26.17
CA PRO A 353 -22.41 24.27 -27.01
C PRO A 353 -22.50 23.20 -28.10
N PRO A 354 -22.00 23.46 -29.32
CA PRO A 354 -22.05 22.49 -30.40
C PRO A 354 -21.35 21.20 -29.98
N PRO A 355 -21.81 20.04 -30.46
CA PRO A 355 -21.17 18.77 -30.17
C PRO A 355 -19.71 18.86 -30.60
N VAL A 356 -18.81 18.62 -29.65
CA VAL A 356 -17.38 18.45 -29.92
C VAL A 356 -17.26 17.38 -30.99
N ALA A 357 -16.61 17.71 -32.11
CA ALA A 357 -16.42 16.78 -33.22
C ALA A 357 -15.79 15.47 -32.71
N PRO A 358 -16.18 14.31 -33.25
CA PRO A 358 -15.52 13.06 -32.91
C PRO A 358 -14.03 13.21 -33.23
N LEU A 359 -13.17 12.90 -32.27
CA LEU A 359 -11.75 12.70 -32.52
C LEU A 359 -11.60 11.77 -33.75
N PRO A 360 -10.66 12.04 -34.67
CA PRO A 360 -10.55 11.30 -35.91
C PRO A 360 -10.29 9.83 -35.61
N GLY A 361 -11.33 9.02 -35.73
CA GLY A 361 -11.27 7.57 -35.63
C GLY A 361 -10.52 7.02 -36.83
N GLY A 362 -9.22 6.75 -36.64
CA GLY A 362 -8.60 5.65 -37.36
C GLY A 362 -9.42 4.37 -37.14
N PRO A 363 -9.34 3.37 -38.03
CA PRO A 363 -10.19 2.18 -37.93
C PRO A 363 -10.07 1.61 -36.51
N ALA A 364 -11.19 1.60 -35.79
CA ALA A 364 -11.29 1.10 -34.43
C ALA A 364 -10.79 -0.34 -34.44
N ARG A 365 -9.56 -0.55 -33.97
CA ARG A 365 -8.97 -1.88 -33.94
C ARG A 365 -9.61 -2.61 -32.77
N PRO A 366 -10.18 -3.81 -33.00
CA PRO A 366 -10.80 -4.59 -31.94
C PRO A 366 -9.76 -4.87 -30.85
N LEU A 367 -10.17 -4.74 -29.59
CA LEU A 367 -9.33 -5.05 -28.45
C LEU A 367 -8.80 -6.49 -28.54
N ASP A 368 -7.47 -6.61 -28.55
CA ASP A 368 -6.77 -7.88 -28.37
C ASP A 368 -6.32 -7.99 -26.90
N ALA A 369 -6.94 -8.90 -26.16
CA ALA A 369 -6.64 -9.09 -24.75
C ALA A 369 -5.18 -9.48 -24.48
N SER A 370 -4.49 -10.10 -25.45
CA SER A 370 -3.07 -10.46 -25.33
C SER A 370 -2.15 -9.22 -25.35
N ALA A 371 -2.59 -8.15 -26.03
CA ALA A 371 -1.83 -6.92 -26.22
C ALA A 371 -2.01 -5.88 -25.11
N ILE A 372 -2.88 -6.14 -24.12
CA ILE A 372 -3.14 -5.21 -23.03
C ILE A 372 -1.86 -5.08 -22.16
N PRO A 373 -1.28 -3.86 -22.05
CA PRO A 373 -0.07 -3.64 -21.27
C PRO A 373 -0.39 -3.69 -19.77
N TYR A 374 0.64 -3.94 -18.96
CA TYR A 374 0.64 -3.94 -17.48
C TYR A 374 -0.19 -5.03 -16.79
N VAL A 375 -1.33 -5.45 -17.36
CA VAL A 375 -2.21 -6.44 -16.73
C VAL A 375 -1.62 -7.85 -16.70
N SER A 376 -2.01 -8.64 -15.70
CA SER A 376 -1.57 -10.03 -15.51
C SER A 376 -2.15 -10.99 -16.56
N SER A 377 -1.57 -12.19 -16.71
CA SER A 377 -2.13 -13.24 -17.58
C SER A 377 -3.58 -13.60 -17.22
N LYS A 378 -3.91 -13.68 -15.93
CA LYS A 378 -5.28 -13.92 -15.44
C LYS A 378 -6.24 -12.79 -15.82
N ALA A 379 -5.76 -11.54 -15.76
CA ALA A 379 -6.55 -10.40 -16.22
C ALA A 379 -6.80 -10.48 -17.74
N ARG A 380 -5.78 -10.84 -18.54
CA ARG A 380 -5.94 -11.06 -19.98
C ARG A 380 -6.94 -12.17 -20.30
N GLU A 381 -6.93 -13.26 -19.54
CA GLU A 381 -7.92 -14.33 -19.67
C GLU A 381 -9.34 -13.82 -19.41
N THR A 382 -9.53 -13.02 -18.35
CA THR A 382 -10.82 -12.40 -18.03
C THR A 382 -11.27 -11.43 -19.14
N LEU A 383 -10.34 -10.63 -19.66
CA LEU A 383 -10.58 -9.62 -20.69
C LEU A 383 -10.66 -10.21 -22.12
N SER A 384 -10.36 -11.49 -22.31
CA SER A 384 -10.51 -12.17 -23.61
C SER A 384 -11.95 -12.14 -24.13
N ARG A 385 -12.92 -12.04 -23.22
CA ARG A 385 -14.36 -11.96 -23.51
C ARG A 385 -14.90 -10.54 -23.60
N TYR A 386 -14.03 -9.53 -23.54
CA TYR A 386 -14.43 -8.12 -23.47
C TYR A 386 -15.32 -7.69 -24.65
N ALA A 387 -15.06 -8.21 -25.85
CA ALA A 387 -15.86 -7.95 -27.05
C ALA A 387 -17.31 -8.46 -26.96
N GLU A 388 -17.58 -9.49 -26.14
CA GLU A 388 -18.93 -10.05 -25.94
C GLU A 388 -19.78 -9.20 -24.99
N TRP A 389 -19.18 -8.23 -24.29
CA TRP A 389 -19.88 -7.49 -23.25
C TRP A 389 -20.73 -6.33 -23.81
N PRO A 390 -21.87 -6.01 -23.17
CA PRO A 390 -22.79 -4.98 -23.66
C PRO A 390 -22.17 -3.58 -23.71
N SER A 391 -22.38 -2.90 -24.84
CA SER A 391 -22.02 -1.49 -25.03
C SER A 391 -23.12 -0.50 -24.57
N PRO A 392 -22.78 0.74 -24.16
CA PRO A 392 -21.42 1.25 -24.03
C PRO A 392 -20.61 0.53 -22.95
N LYS A 393 -19.31 0.34 -23.19
CA LYS A 393 -18.36 -0.27 -22.25
C LYS A 393 -17.03 0.46 -22.22
N ALA A 394 -16.30 0.35 -21.12
CA ALA A 394 -14.97 0.94 -21.00
C ALA A 394 -14.07 0.07 -20.12
N LEU A 395 -12.78 0.09 -20.43
CA LEU A 395 -11.71 -0.55 -19.68
C LEU A 395 -10.66 0.50 -19.30
N ALA A 396 -10.41 0.64 -18.00
CA ALA A 396 -9.32 1.42 -17.45
C ALA A 396 -8.24 0.49 -16.90
N ILE A 397 -6.97 0.87 -17.06
CA ILE A 397 -5.81 0.13 -16.54
C ILE A 397 -4.84 1.09 -15.85
N SER A 398 -4.01 0.55 -14.95
CA SER A 398 -2.91 1.23 -14.30
C SER A 398 -1.54 0.67 -14.73
N GLN A 399 -0.47 1.36 -14.37
CA GLN A 399 0.89 0.90 -14.67
C GLN A 399 1.35 -0.27 -13.79
N GLN A 400 0.77 -0.43 -12.59
CA GLN A 400 1.04 -1.58 -11.72
C GLN A 400 0.20 -2.82 -12.06
N GLY A 401 -0.67 -2.73 -13.08
CA GLY A 401 -1.45 -3.86 -13.60
C GLY A 401 -2.83 -4.01 -12.97
N ASN A 402 -3.28 -3.03 -12.18
CA ASN A 402 -4.66 -2.91 -11.76
C ASN A 402 -5.54 -2.53 -12.97
N TYR A 403 -6.80 -2.97 -12.97
CA TYR A 403 -7.73 -2.65 -14.04
C TYR A 403 -9.17 -2.66 -13.53
N ALA A 404 -10.03 -1.93 -14.24
CA ALA A 404 -11.45 -1.87 -13.98
C ALA A 404 -12.22 -1.79 -15.29
N TYR A 405 -13.40 -2.39 -15.34
CA TYR A 405 -14.27 -2.30 -16.50
C TYR A 405 -15.71 -2.03 -16.09
N PHE A 406 -16.43 -1.25 -16.89
CA PHE A 406 -17.86 -1.00 -16.75
C PHE A 406 -18.56 -1.21 -18.08
N THR A 407 -19.79 -1.70 -18.01
CA THR A 407 -20.60 -2.10 -19.18
C THR A 407 -22.05 -1.66 -18.97
N ASN A 408 -22.80 -1.46 -20.04
CA ASN A 408 -24.21 -1.05 -19.97
C ASN A 408 -25.15 -2.24 -19.74
N ARG A 409 -24.92 -3.03 -18.69
CA ARG A 409 -25.74 -4.23 -18.41
C ARG A 409 -27.22 -3.91 -18.18
N THR A 410 -27.52 -2.74 -17.64
CA THR A 410 -28.87 -2.31 -17.29
C THR A 410 -29.57 -1.51 -18.39
N GLY A 411 -28.87 -1.17 -19.47
CA GLY A 411 -29.41 -0.35 -20.56
C GLY A 411 -29.51 1.16 -20.26
N THR A 412 -29.09 1.61 -19.07
CA THR A 412 -29.32 2.97 -18.57
C THR A 412 -28.07 3.84 -18.47
N ARG A 413 -26.88 3.33 -18.82
CA ARG A 413 -25.60 4.05 -18.68
C ARG A 413 -25.19 4.69 -20.01
N SER A 414 -24.74 5.94 -19.96
CA SER A 414 -24.17 6.66 -21.11
C SER A 414 -22.73 6.20 -21.42
N ALA A 415 -22.19 6.59 -22.59
CA ALA A 415 -20.80 6.31 -22.92
C ALA A 415 -19.81 7.06 -22.00
N GLU A 416 -20.16 8.28 -21.59
CA GLU A 416 -19.36 9.08 -20.66
C GLU A 416 -19.42 8.51 -19.24
N ASP A 417 -20.58 7.98 -18.84
CA ASP A 417 -20.77 7.26 -17.58
C ASP A 417 -19.81 6.09 -17.43
N VAL A 418 -19.79 5.19 -18.41
CA VAL A 418 -18.96 3.97 -18.29
C VAL A 418 -17.47 4.29 -18.28
N LYS A 419 -17.04 5.32 -19.03
CA LYS A 419 -15.67 5.83 -19.00
C LYS A 419 -15.31 6.37 -17.61
N ARG A 420 -16.17 7.25 -17.07
CA ARG A 420 -15.98 7.85 -15.76
C ARG A 420 -15.95 6.79 -14.67
N SER A 421 -16.91 5.87 -14.64
CA SER A 421 -16.96 4.80 -13.65
C SER A 421 -15.73 3.89 -13.72
N ALA A 422 -15.28 3.50 -14.92
CA ALA A 422 -14.08 2.68 -15.08
C ALA A 422 -12.83 3.38 -14.53
N LEU A 423 -12.64 4.66 -14.83
CA LEU A 423 -11.51 5.42 -14.31
C LEU A 423 -11.61 5.66 -12.80
N GLN A 424 -12.78 6.07 -12.27
CA GLN A 424 -12.98 6.29 -10.83
C GLN A 424 -12.72 5.01 -10.06
N TYR A 425 -13.32 3.89 -10.46
CA TYR A 425 -13.11 2.60 -9.80
C TYR A 425 -11.65 2.16 -9.88
N CYS A 426 -11.00 2.31 -11.04
CA CYS A 426 -9.60 1.95 -11.19
C CYS A 426 -8.71 2.78 -10.26
N GLN A 427 -8.84 4.10 -10.27
CA GLN A 427 -8.00 4.98 -9.46
C GLN A 427 -8.27 4.86 -7.98
N PHE A 428 -9.55 4.71 -7.60
CA PHE A 428 -9.94 4.51 -6.21
C PHE A 428 -9.37 3.20 -5.65
N ASN A 429 -9.53 2.08 -6.35
CA ASN A 429 -9.06 0.78 -5.82
C ASN A 429 -7.56 0.54 -6.01
N ALA A 430 -6.95 1.19 -7.01
CA ALA A 430 -5.53 1.03 -7.28
C ALA A 430 -4.67 2.06 -6.54
N GLU A 431 -5.28 3.11 -5.97
CA GLU A 431 -4.62 4.27 -5.34
C GLU A 431 -3.50 4.87 -6.23
N GLU A 432 -3.69 4.79 -7.55
CA GLU A 432 -2.72 5.25 -8.54
C GLU A 432 -3.41 5.77 -9.80
N PRO A 433 -2.73 6.57 -10.63
CA PRO A 433 -3.32 7.09 -11.85
C PRO A 433 -3.66 5.96 -12.83
N CYS A 434 -4.89 5.97 -13.36
CA CYS A 434 -5.32 5.06 -14.41
C CYS A 434 -5.58 5.79 -15.73
N ALA A 435 -5.56 5.04 -16.82
CA ALA A 435 -5.88 5.50 -18.16
C ALA A 435 -6.96 4.61 -18.80
N LEU A 436 -7.82 5.19 -19.63
CA LEU A 436 -8.74 4.42 -20.47
C LEU A 436 -7.92 3.70 -21.54
N TYR A 437 -7.91 2.37 -21.49
CA TYR A 437 -7.27 1.56 -22.52
C TYR A 437 -8.22 1.23 -23.67
N ALA A 438 -9.51 1.02 -23.37
CA ALA A 438 -10.51 0.79 -24.40
C ALA A 438 -11.85 1.45 -24.07
N VAL A 439 -12.53 1.89 -25.13
CA VAL A 439 -13.89 2.42 -25.09
C VAL A 439 -14.66 1.70 -26.20
N ASP A 440 -15.78 1.08 -25.82
CA ASP A 440 -16.45 0.07 -26.63
C ASP A 440 -15.44 -0.97 -27.11
N ASP A 441 -15.38 -1.25 -28.40
CA ASP A 441 -14.44 -2.21 -28.97
C ASP A 441 -13.14 -1.56 -29.46
N ALA A 442 -13.00 -0.23 -29.29
CA ALA A 442 -11.85 0.53 -29.77
C ALA A 442 -10.77 0.67 -28.68
N VAL A 443 -9.53 0.32 -29.04
CA VAL A 443 -8.34 0.60 -28.23
C VAL A 443 -7.97 2.09 -28.30
N VAL A 444 -7.75 2.71 -27.15
CA VAL A 444 -7.44 4.14 -26.98
C VAL A 444 -5.94 4.42 -27.12
N PHE A 445 -5.07 3.51 -26.62
CA PHE A 445 -3.62 3.62 -26.75
C PHE A 445 -2.94 2.26 -26.84
N GLU A 446 -1.74 2.22 -27.43
CA GLU A 446 -0.96 0.99 -27.58
C GLU A 446 0.36 1.05 -26.79
N GLY A 447 0.76 -0.12 -26.28
CA GLY A 447 2.01 -0.29 -25.56
C GLY A 447 2.14 0.53 -24.28
N LYS A 448 3.30 0.43 -23.64
CA LYS A 448 3.58 1.16 -22.38
C LYS A 448 3.74 2.66 -22.60
N ALA A 449 4.30 3.07 -23.74
CA ALA A 449 4.56 4.48 -24.06
C ALA A 449 3.29 5.30 -24.35
N GLY A 450 2.18 4.65 -24.70
CA GLY A 450 0.89 5.30 -24.94
C GLY A 450 0.10 5.64 -23.67
N PHE A 451 0.55 5.15 -22.50
CA PHE A 451 -0.16 5.38 -21.25
C PHE A 451 -0.16 6.85 -20.87
N LYS A 452 -1.36 7.43 -20.76
CA LYS A 452 -1.58 8.78 -20.24
C LYS A 452 -2.63 8.73 -19.15
N ALA A 453 -2.19 8.94 -17.91
CA ALA A 453 -3.08 9.05 -16.77
C ALA A 453 -4.20 10.05 -17.08
N THR A 454 -5.44 9.62 -16.87
CA THR A 454 -6.62 10.45 -17.06
C THR A 454 -7.11 10.85 -15.67
N PRO A 455 -6.89 12.09 -15.22
CA PRO A 455 -7.32 12.51 -13.89
C PRO A 455 -8.82 12.32 -13.74
N VAL A 456 -9.27 11.83 -12.59
CA VAL A 456 -10.68 11.88 -12.24
C VAL A 456 -10.86 12.53 -10.88
N ASP A 457 -11.84 13.41 -10.82
CA ASP A 457 -12.25 14.06 -9.59
C ASP A 457 -13.20 13.14 -8.80
N ILE A 458 -12.83 12.88 -7.54
CA ILE A 458 -13.66 12.20 -6.55
C ILE A 458 -13.73 13.19 -5.38
N PRO A 459 -14.81 13.97 -5.27
CA PRO A 459 -14.91 14.98 -4.22
C PRO A 459 -14.85 14.31 -2.86
N GLY A 460 -13.83 14.68 -2.10
CA GLY A 460 -13.57 14.16 -0.77
C GLY A 460 -14.24 14.94 0.36
N SER A 461 -14.44 16.24 0.16
CA SER A 461 -15.06 17.16 1.13
C SER A 461 -15.74 18.34 0.43
N GLY A 462 -16.51 19.12 1.20
CA GLY A 462 -17.18 20.33 0.73
C GLY A 462 -18.66 20.11 0.40
N ARG A 463 -19.30 21.11 -0.22
CA ARG A 463 -20.76 21.09 -0.39
C ARG A 463 -21.20 19.99 -1.36
N PHE A 464 -22.23 19.25 -0.98
CA PHE A 464 -22.82 18.19 -1.79
C PHE A 464 -23.37 18.74 -3.13
N ASP A 465 -22.84 18.21 -4.23
CA ASP A 465 -23.37 18.42 -5.58
C ASP A 465 -23.81 17.06 -6.18
N PRO A 466 -25.12 16.90 -6.50
CA PRO A 466 -25.63 15.72 -7.17
C PRO A 466 -24.86 15.31 -8.44
N ALA A 467 -24.31 16.27 -9.19
CA ALA A 467 -23.62 16.03 -10.46
C ALA A 467 -22.21 15.44 -10.29
N LEU A 468 -21.62 15.58 -9.10
CA LEU A 468 -20.25 15.16 -8.80
C LEU A 468 -20.17 13.87 -7.97
N VAL A 469 -21.32 13.31 -7.57
CA VAL A 469 -21.35 12.05 -6.80
C VAL A 469 -20.65 10.93 -7.58
N PRO A 470 -19.60 10.31 -7.00
CA PRO A 470 -18.77 9.33 -7.68
C PRO A 470 -19.46 7.96 -7.79
N PHE A 471 -18.95 7.11 -8.68
CA PHE A 471 -19.30 5.68 -8.86
C PHE A 471 -20.73 5.35 -9.32
N VAL A 472 -21.69 6.25 -9.12
CA VAL A 472 -23.08 6.08 -9.54
C VAL A 472 -23.28 6.44 -11.02
N SER A 473 -24.36 5.95 -11.64
CA SER A 473 -24.72 6.31 -13.02
C SER A 473 -25.29 7.73 -13.16
N ASP A 474 -25.28 8.30 -14.36
CA ASP A 474 -25.89 9.59 -14.70
C ASP A 474 -27.35 9.66 -14.22
N ARG A 475 -28.13 8.61 -14.49
CA ARG A 475 -29.53 8.53 -14.05
C ARG A 475 -29.68 8.64 -12.53
N THR A 476 -28.73 8.08 -11.78
CA THR A 476 -28.73 8.17 -10.31
C THR A 476 -28.42 9.59 -9.86
N ARG A 477 -27.46 10.27 -10.49
CA ARG A 477 -27.14 11.68 -10.21
C ARG A 477 -28.35 12.59 -10.47
N GLU A 478 -28.96 12.45 -11.64
CA GLU A 478 -30.10 13.26 -12.07
C GLU A 478 -31.34 13.08 -11.20
N VAL A 479 -31.61 11.85 -10.74
CA VAL A 479 -32.85 11.52 -10.05
C VAL A 479 -32.64 11.39 -8.56
N ALA A 480 -31.85 10.41 -8.13
CA ALA A 480 -31.75 10.05 -6.73
C ALA A 480 -30.93 11.07 -5.93
N MET A 481 -29.77 11.50 -6.45
CA MET A 481 -28.92 12.47 -5.77
C MET A 481 -29.57 13.86 -5.75
N ALA A 482 -30.23 14.24 -6.85
CA ALA A 482 -31.03 15.46 -6.88
C ALA A 482 -32.22 15.41 -5.90
N ASN A 483 -32.83 14.23 -5.71
CA ASN A 483 -33.86 14.06 -4.69
C ASN A 483 -33.28 14.22 -3.28
N TYR A 484 -32.17 13.55 -2.96
CA TYR A 484 -31.50 13.70 -1.66
C TYR A 484 -31.18 15.17 -1.34
N ALA A 485 -30.67 15.94 -2.31
CA ALA A 485 -30.34 17.35 -2.12
C ALA A 485 -31.53 18.18 -1.60
N ARG A 486 -32.75 17.90 -2.06
CA ARG A 486 -33.98 18.64 -1.70
C ARG A 486 -34.69 18.11 -0.45
N ASN A 487 -34.33 16.92 0.05
CA ASN A 487 -34.99 16.32 1.21
C ASN A 487 -34.54 16.98 2.53
N PRO A 488 -35.35 16.86 3.60
CA PRO A 488 -35.07 17.42 4.92
C PRO A 488 -33.72 16.99 5.52
N THR A 489 -33.24 17.75 6.52
CA THR A 489 -32.03 17.48 7.29
C THR A 489 -32.11 16.17 8.08
N ASN A 490 -31.04 15.81 8.77
CA ASN A 490 -30.78 14.47 9.31
C ASN A 490 -30.85 13.44 8.19
N LYS A 491 -29.98 13.65 7.20
CA LYS A 491 -29.90 12.85 5.98
C LYS A 491 -28.46 12.45 5.71
N ALA A 492 -28.29 11.29 5.08
CA ALA A 492 -26.99 10.81 4.67
C ALA A 492 -27.07 9.95 3.39
N ILE A 493 -25.94 9.87 2.68
CA ILE A 493 -25.71 8.97 1.55
C ILE A 493 -24.51 8.08 1.87
N ALA A 494 -24.67 6.78 1.62
CA ALA A 494 -23.57 5.83 1.57
C ALA A 494 -23.51 5.16 0.20
N LEU A 495 -22.30 4.85 -0.28
CA LEU A 495 -22.07 4.24 -1.59
C LEU A 495 -20.85 3.30 -1.59
N THR A 496 -20.77 2.40 -2.56
CA THR A 496 -19.61 1.54 -2.83
C THR A 496 -18.89 2.00 -4.10
N ALA A 497 -17.64 1.59 -4.28
CA ALA A 497 -16.88 1.87 -5.50
C ALA A 497 -17.56 1.29 -6.76
N SER A 498 -18.26 0.16 -6.68
CA SER A 498 -18.99 -0.40 -7.84
C SER A 498 -20.29 0.34 -8.19
N GLY A 499 -20.70 1.31 -7.36
CA GLY A 499 -21.87 2.16 -7.59
C GLY A 499 -23.16 1.65 -6.93
N ILE A 500 -23.06 0.75 -5.95
CA ILE A 500 -24.18 0.44 -5.04
C ILE A 500 -24.31 1.60 -4.05
N TRP A 501 -25.53 2.00 -3.70
CA TRP A 501 -25.73 3.15 -2.83
C TRP A 501 -27.04 3.06 -2.05
N ALA A 502 -27.13 3.82 -0.96
CA ALA A 502 -28.35 4.10 -0.22
C ALA A 502 -28.36 5.56 0.26
N ALA A 503 -29.56 6.11 0.42
CA ALA A 503 -29.76 7.45 0.94
C ALA A 503 -30.97 7.45 1.90
N VAL A 504 -30.84 8.16 3.01
CA VAL A 504 -31.88 8.33 4.02
C VAL A 504 -32.03 9.81 4.37
N TRP A 505 -33.18 10.21 4.89
CA TRP A 505 -33.46 11.59 5.31
C TRP A 505 -34.57 11.63 6.37
N GLY A 506 -34.67 12.76 7.07
CA GLY A 506 -35.70 12.97 8.08
C GLY A 506 -35.57 12.04 9.29
N LYS A 507 -34.33 11.66 9.64
CA LYS A 507 -34.06 10.87 10.84
C LYS A 507 -34.06 11.75 12.10
N ASP A 508 -34.09 11.12 13.27
CA ASP A 508 -34.17 11.82 14.55
C ASP A 508 -32.91 12.67 14.82
N THR A 509 -31.74 12.15 14.44
CA THR A 509 -30.45 12.82 14.57
C THR A 509 -29.59 12.63 13.33
N GLU A 510 -28.56 13.45 13.17
CA GLU A 510 -27.54 13.25 12.12
C GLU A 510 -26.90 11.86 12.21
N GLU A 511 -26.50 11.43 13.41
CA GLU A 511 -25.88 10.12 13.65
C GLU A 511 -26.79 8.96 13.19
N THR A 512 -28.08 9.02 13.52
CA THR A 512 -29.05 8.00 13.08
C THR A 512 -29.25 8.00 11.55
N ALA A 513 -28.96 9.12 10.87
CA ALA A 513 -28.94 9.17 9.42
C ALA A 513 -27.69 8.51 8.84
N ARG A 514 -26.51 8.76 9.41
CA ARG A 514 -25.25 8.13 9.02
C ARG A 514 -25.38 6.60 9.10
N ASP A 515 -25.78 6.10 10.26
CA ASP A 515 -25.92 4.66 10.52
C ASP A 515 -26.93 4.01 9.56
N ALA A 516 -28.10 4.63 9.39
CA ALA A 516 -29.14 4.07 8.53
C ALA A 516 -28.75 4.09 7.03
N ALA A 517 -27.99 5.09 6.56
CA ALA A 517 -27.47 5.09 5.20
C ALA A 517 -26.45 3.97 4.98
N LEU A 518 -25.50 3.81 5.90
CA LEU A 518 -24.48 2.76 5.84
C LEU A 518 -25.10 1.36 5.92
N GLU A 519 -26.00 1.12 6.89
CA GLU A 519 -26.71 -0.16 7.04
C GLU A 519 -27.50 -0.49 5.78
N GLN A 520 -28.26 0.47 5.24
CA GLN A 520 -29.05 0.24 4.04
C GLN A 520 -28.16 0.01 2.82
N CYS A 521 -27.02 0.70 2.70
CA CYS A 521 -26.08 0.43 1.62
C CYS A 521 -25.47 -0.97 1.78
N GLN A 522 -25.00 -1.32 2.97
CA GLN A 522 -24.34 -2.60 3.24
C GLN A 522 -25.27 -3.78 2.97
N SER A 523 -26.55 -3.66 3.34
CA SER A 523 -27.57 -4.68 3.03
C SER A 523 -27.77 -4.93 1.53
N ARG A 524 -27.58 -3.89 0.70
CA ARG A 524 -27.67 -3.97 -0.76
C ARG A 524 -26.39 -4.49 -1.40
N SER A 525 -25.25 -4.10 -0.84
CA SER A 525 -23.92 -4.49 -1.34
C SER A 525 -23.61 -5.96 -1.07
N GLN A 526 -23.83 -6.42 0.17
CA GLN A 526 -23.54 -7.76 0.69
C GLN A 526 -22.07 -8.21 0.63
N LYS A 527 -21.24 -7.63 -0.23
CA LYS A 527 -19.88 -8.10 -0.54
C LYS A 527 -18.83 -6.99 -0.62
N GLU A 528 -19.23 -5.76 -0.88
CA GLU A 528 -18.34 -4.59 -0.90
C GLU A 528 -18.64 -3.69 0.28
N ASP A 529 -17.61 -3.00 0.75
CA ASP A 529 -17.76 -2.01 1.81
C ASP A 529 -18.50 -0.78 1.27
N CYS A 530 -19.47 -0.33 2.07
CA CYS A 530 -20.17 0.91 1.84
C CYS A 530 -19.52 2.02 2.65
N TYR A 531 -19.29 3.14 1.99
CA TYR A 531 -18.68 4.29 2.59
C TYR A 531 -19.64 5.45 2.67
N LEU A 532 -19.54 6.23 3.74
CA LEU A 532 -20.32 7.45 3.88
C LEU A 532 -19.77 8.51 2.93
N TYR A 533 -20.64 9.06 2.09
CA TYR A 533 -20.24 10.07 1.11
C TYR A 533 -20.69 11.47 1.52
N ALA A 534 -21.93 11.61 1.99
CA ALA A 534 -22.47 12.92 2.32
C ALA A 534 -23.43 12.87 3.50
N VAL A 535 -23.42 13.91 4.32
CA VAL A 535 -24.27 14.09 5.49
C VAL A 535 -24.78 15.53 5.51
N ASN A 536 -26.09 15.70 5.66
CA ASN A 536 -26.74 17.01 5.77
C ASN A 536 -26.42 18.05 4.67
N GLY A 537 -25.91 17.60 3.52
CA GLY A 537 -25.55 18.46 2.39
C GLY A 537 -24.06 18.81 2.30
N GLU A 538 -23.23 18.22 3.16
CA GLU A 538 -21.77 18.26 3.08
C GLU A 538 -21.23 16.87 2.70
N VAL A 539 -20.17 16.84 1.93
CA VAL A 539 -19.40 15.64 1.56
C VAL A 539 -18.42 15.36 2.70
N VAL A 540 -18.39 14.11 3.16
CA VAL A 540 -17.57 13.63 4.29
C VAL A 540 -16.71 12.42 3.91
N PHE A 541 -16.45 12.27 2.60
CA PHE A 541 -15.85 11.08 2.02
C PHE A 541 -14.40 10.89 2.52
N ASP A 542 -13.58 11.95 2.57
CA ASP A 542 -12.18 11.87 3.06
C ASP A 542 -12.06 11.78 4.59
N GLU A 543 -13.10 12.13 5.35
CA GLU A 543 -13.06 12.08 6.83
C GLU A 543 -13.31 10.66 7.37
N GLU A 544 -13.85 9.79 6.52
CA GLU A 544 -14.24 8.41 6.87
C GLU A 544 -13.65 7.35 5.89
N HIS A 545 -12.76 7.74 4.97
CA HIS A 545 -12.02 6.84 4.06
C HIS A 545 -10.56 6.63 4.45
#